data_AF-C7DGG8-F1
#
_entry.id   AF-C7DGG8-F1
#
_cell.length_a   1.000
_cell.length_b   1.000
_cell.length_c   1.000
_cell.angle_alpha   90.00
_cell.angle_beta   90.00
_cell.angle_gamma   90.00
#
_symmetry.space_group_name_H-M   'P 1'
#
loop_
_entity.id
_entity.type
_entity.pdbx_description
1 polymer ?
#
loop_
_entity_poly.entity_id
_entity_poly.type
_entity_poly.pdbx_seq_one_letter_code
_entity_poly.pdbx_strand_id
1 'polypeptide(L)'
;MANTETFTLTRPELRRLLIAYNVDEKNIEKLFAEMEKAHRHINIVSFIGMLEKTNLGRSAISHIMRRFGMDDVAIKNAFEMVDEQRVMAESGRLYSASVDFGQ
;
A
#
# COMPACT_ATOMS: atom_id res chain seq x y z
N MET A 1 -21.85 7.78 -9.67
CA MET A 1 -21.80 6.90 -8.48
C MET A 1 -20.44 6.22 -8.54
N ALA A 2 -19.55 6.48 -7.58
CA ALA A 2 -18.24 5.82 -7.57
C ALA A 2 -18.46 4.35 -7.21
N ASN A 3 -18.21 3.43 -8.14
CA ASN A 3 -18.21 2.01 -7.84
C ASN A 3 -17.03 1.76 -6.89
N THR A 4 -17.31 1.54 -5.61
CA THR A 4 -16.31 1.05 -4.66
C THR A 4 -16.07 -0.43 -4.96
N GLU A 5 -15.21 -0.70 -5.93
CA GLU A 5 -14.80 -2.06 -6.25
C GLU A 5 -13.97 -2.61 -5.09
N THR A 6 -14.44 -3.71 -4.50
CA THR A 6 -13.74 -4.40 -3.42
C THR A 6 -13.11 -5.67 -3.98
N PHE A 7 -11.78 -5.72 -3.97
CA PHE A 7 -11.04 -6.91 -4.34
C PHE A 7 -10.82 -7.78 -3.12
N THR A 8 -11.21 -9.05 -3.19
CA THR A 8 -10.99 -10.02 -2.10
C THR A 8 -9.86 -10.94 -2.48
N LEU A 9 -8.89 -11.11 -1.59
CA LEU A 9 -7.73 -11.95 -1.80
C LEU A 9 -7.50 -12.84 -0.59
N THR A 10 -7.22 -14.11 -0.84
CA THR A 10 -6.86 -15.02 0.25
C THR A 10 -5.36 -14.90 0.58
N ARG A 11 -5.01 -15.08 1.86
CA ARG A 11 -3.60 -15.09 2.30
C ARG A 11 -2.72 -16.08 1.49
N PRO A 12 -3.18 -17.31 1.17
CA PRO A 12 -2.40 -18.24 0.34
C PRO A 12 -2.19 -17.78 -1.11
N GLU A 13 -3.12 -17.05 -1.69
CA GLU A 13 -2.96 -16.48 -3.05
C GLU A 13 -1.95 -15.35 -3.04
N LEU A 14 -2.07 -14.41 -2.10
CA LEU A 14 -1.10 -13.32 -1.96
C LEU A 14 0.31 -13.87 -1.73
N ARG A 15 0.46 -14.86 -0.83
CA ARG A 15 1.75 -15.49 -0.55
C ARG A 15 2.41 -16.05 -1.81
N ARG A 16 1.64 -16.81 -2.61
CA ARG A 16 2.14 -17.40 -3.86
C ARG A 16 2.61 -16.35 -4.85
N LEU A 17 1.90 -15.22 -4.95
CA LEU A 17 2.30 -14.11 -5.81
C LEU A 17 3.61 -13.48 -5.31
N LEU A 18 3.73 -13.20 -4.02
CA LEU A 18 4.92 -12.59 -3.43
C LEU A 18 6.17 -13.47 -3.61
N ILE A 19 6.03 -14.78 -3.40
CA ILE A 19 7.11 -15.75 -3.65
C ILE A 19 7.52 -15.74 -5.13
N ALA A 20 6.56 -15.68 -6.06
CA ALA A 20 6.85 -15.62 -7.50
C ALA A 20 7.61 -14.35 -7.92
N TYR A 21 7.54 -13.29 -7.11
CA TYR A 21 8.32 -12.06 -7.28
C TYR A 21 9.58 -12.01 -6.41
N ASN A 22 10.02 -13.14 -5.85
CA ASN A 22 11.20 -13.27 -5.00
C ASN A 22 11.18 -12.39 -3.74
N VAL A 23 10.00 -12.17 -3.16
CA VAL A 23 9.90 -11.53 -1.85
C VAL A 23 10.30 -12.53 -0.78
N ASP A 24 11.26 -12.17 0.07
CA ASP A 24 11.71 -13.02 1.16
C ASP A 24 10.59 -13.34 2.15
N GLU A 25 10.58 -14.57 2.68
CA GLU A 25 9.57 -15.05 3.63
C GLU A 25 9.44 -14.13 4.86
N LYS A 26 10.56 -13.56 5.34
CA LYS A 26 10.55 -12.58 6.44
C LYS A 26 9.74 -11.32 6.11
N ASN A 27 9.84 -10.83 4.88
CA ASN A 27 9.10 -9.65 4.42
C ASN A 27 7.62 -9.98 4.18
N ILE A 28 7.33 -11.18 3.70
CA ILE A 28 5.96 -11.70 3.55
C ILE A 28 5.26 -11.78 4.91
N GLU A 29 5.88 -12.39 5.92
CA GLU A 29 5.28 -12.50 7.25
C GLU A 29 5.10 -11.13 7.91
N LYS A 30 6.06 -10.21 7.72
CA LYS A 30 5.92 -8.82 8.18
C LYS A 30 4.72 -8.13 7.52
N LEU A 31 4.58 -8.28 6.20
CA LEU A 31 3.44 -7.72 5.46
C LEU A 31 2.11 -8.26 6.00
N PHE A 32 1.99 -9.57 6.20
CA PHE A 32 0.76 -10.15 6.74
C PHE A 32 0.45 -9.67 8.16
N ALA A 33 1.46 -9.53 9.01
CA ALA A 33 1.28 -8.96 10.33
C ALA A 33 0.82 -7.48 10.29
N GLU A 34 1.30 -6.69 9.32
CA GLU A 34 0.83 -5.32 9.11
C GLU A 34 -0.62 -5.29 8.59
N MET A 35 -0.99 -6.21 7.69
CA MET A 35 -2.36 -6.32 7.17
C MET A 35 -3.36 -6.78 8.24
N GLU A 36 -2.99 -7.72 9.10
CA GLU A 36 -3.85 -8.17 10.22
C GLU A 36 -4.13 -7.03 11.21
N LYS A 37 -3.17 -6.13 11.44
CA LYS A 37 -3.36 -4.93 12.26
C LYS A 37 -4.28 -3.90 11.61
N ALA A 38 -4.33 -3.86 10.28
CA ALA A 38 -5.05 -2.83 9.51
C ALA A 38 -6.58 -3.08 9.38
N HIS A 39 -7.16 -3.96 10.20
CA HIS A 39 -8.54 -4.46 10.08
C HIS A 39 -8.83 -5.18 8.74
N ARG A 40 -10.03 -5.76 8.60
CA ARG A 40 -10.43 -6.57 7.42
C ARG A 40 -10.41 -5.83 6.08
N HIS A 41 -10.45 -4.50 6.10
CA HIS A 41 -10.56 -3.68 4.90
C HIS A 41 -9.38 -2.71 4.82
N ILE A 42 -8.50 -2.95 3.85
CA ILE A 42 -7.36 -2.09 3.56
C ILE A 42 -7.66 -1.35 2.27
N ASN A 43 -7.54 -0.03 2.27
CA ASN A 43 -7.71 0.72 1.03
C ASN A 43 -6.54 0.43 0.06
N ILE A 44 -6.78 0.61 -1.23
CA ILE A 44 -5.81 0.21 -2.25
C ILE A 44 -4.49 0.99 -2.16
N VAL A 45 -4.55 2.27 -1.78
CA VAL A 45 -3.39 3.15 -1.61
C VAL A 45 -2.48 2.63 -0.49
N SER A 46 -3.04 2.30 0.67
CA SER A 46 -2.31 1.72 1.80
C SER A 46 -1.76 0.36 1.45
N PHE A 47 -2.52 -0.46 0.73
CA PHE A 47 -2.06 -1.78 0.30
C PHE A 47 -0.85 -1.68 -0.64
N ILE A 48 -0.89 -0.80 -1.65
CA ILE A 48 0.26 -0.53 -2.53
C ILE A 48 1.44 -0.01 -1.72
N GLY A 49 1.22 0.94 -0.80
CA GLY A 49 2.28 1.46 0.07
C GLY A 49 2.91 0.39 0.98
N MET A 50 2.15 -0.63 1.39
CA MET A 50 2.68 -1.80 2.11
C MET A 50 3.52 -2.70 1.18
N LEU A 51 3.08 -2.93 -0.06
CA LEU A 51 3.84 -3.71 -1.05
C LEU A 51 5.15 -3.02 -1.47
N GLU A 52 5.18 -1.69 -1.57
CA GLU A 52 6.43 -0.97 -1.85
C GLU A 52 7.49 -1.19 -0.75
N LYS A 53 7.07 -1.48 0.49
CA LYS A 53 7.99 -1.81 1.60
C LYS A 53 8.56 -3.23 1.55
N THR A 54 8.01 -4.12 0.70
CA THR A 54 8.50 -5.50 0.55
C THR A 54 9.55 -5.66 -0.54
N ASN A 55 10.16 -4.55 -0.98
CA ASN A 55 11.16 -4.49 -2.05
C ASN A 55 10.60 -4.86 -3.44
N LEU A 56 9.28 -4.80 -3.62
CA LEU A 56 8.67 -4.96 -4.93
C LEU A 56 8.77 -3.68 -5.74
N GLY A 57 9.28 -3.80 -6.97
CA GLY A 57 9.22 -2.71 -7.94
C GLY A 57 7.79 -2.42 -8.39
N ARG A 58 7.51 -1.18 -8.79
CA ARG A 58 6.17 -0.75 -9.27
C ARG A 58 5.63 -1.60 -10.42
N SER A 59 6.49 -2.11 -11.30
CA SER A 59 6.09 -3.03 -12.37
C SER A 59 5.48 -4.33 -11.82
N ALA A 60 6.12 -4.93 -10.81
CA ALA A 60 5.61 -6.14 -10.16
C ALA A 60 4.30 -5.85 -9.43
N ILE A 61 4.22 -4.74 -8.70
CA ILE A 61 2.99 -4.31 -8.03
C ILE A 61 1.86 -4.10 -9.04
N SER A 62 2.14 -3.45 -10.18
CA SER A 62 1.15 -3.26 -11.25
C SER A 62 0.63 -4.58 -11.82
N HIS A 63 1.50 -5.58 -12.00
CA HIS A 63 1.09 -6.91 -12.44
C HIS A 63 0.21 -7.61 -11.40
N ILE A 64 0.53 -7.45 -10.11
CA ILE A 64 -0.30 -7.97 -9.01
C ILE A 64 -1.67 -7.29 -9.02
N MET A 65 -1.74 -5.96 -9.14
CA MET A 65 -3.01 -5.22 -9.21
C MET A 65 -3.85 -5.63 -10.43
N ARG A 66 -3.22 -5.79 -11.60
CA ARG A 66 -3.90 -6.29 -12.82
C ARG A 66 -4.49 -7.69 -12.62
N ARG A 67 -3.77 -8.58 -11.93
CA ARG A 67 -4.29 -9.93 -11.57
C ARG A 67 -5.51 -9.85 -10.66
N PHE A 68 -5.70 -8.76 -9.93
CA PHE A 68 -6.88 -8.56 -9.10
C PHE A 68 -8.03 -7.90 -9.87
N GLY A 69 -7.82 -7.51 -11.13
CA GLY A 69 -8.86 -6.93 -11.98
C GLY A 69 -8.83 -5.41 -12.04
N MET A 70 -7.83 -4.75 -11.47
CA MET A 70 -7.64 -3.31 -11.65
C MET A 70 -7.14 -3.01 -13.06
N ASP A 71 -7.74 -2.01 -13.70
CA ASP A 71 -7.26 -1.48 -14.98
C ASP A 71 -6.04 -0.55 -14.79
N ASP A 72 -5.34 -0.29 -15.90
CA ASP A 72 -4.11 0.50 -15.89
C ASP A 72 -4.33 1.97 -15.47
N VAL A 73 -5.52 2.54 -15.71
CA VAL A 73 -5.86 3.90 -15.30
C VAL A 73 -6.04 3.94 -13.79
N ALA A 74 -6.77 2.99 -13.21
CA ALA A 74 -6.95 2.86 -11.77
C ALA A 74 -5.62 2.61 -11.06
N ILE A 75 -4.73 1.79 -11.64
CA ILE A 75 -3.39 1.54 -11.10
C ILE A 75 -2.55 2.81 -11.12
N LYS A 76 -2.54 3.55 -12.24
CA LYS A 76 -1.82 4.82 -12.35
C LYS A 76 -2.28 5.83 -11.29
N ASN A 77 -3.60 6.02 -11.18
CA ASN A 77 -4.19 6.93 -10.21
C ASN A 77 -3.85 6.50 -8.77
N ALA A 78 -3.86 5.21 -8.48
CA ALA A 78 -3.51 4.71 -7.15
C ALA A 78 -2.03 4.99 -6.80
N PHE A 79 -1.10 4.86 -7.75
CA PHE A 79 0.31 5.25 -7.54
C PHE A 79 0.47 6.76 -7.33
N GLU A 80 -0.23 7.58 -8.10
CA GLU A 80 -0.22 9.04 -7.91
C GLU A 80 -0.70 9.40 -6.51
N MET A 81 -1.79 8.78 -6.03
CA MET A 81 -2.28 8.98 -4.66
C MET A 81 -1.28 8.51 -3.59
N VAL A 82 -0.55 7.41 -3.82
CA VAL A 82 0.52 6.97 -2.91
C VAL A 82 1.64 8.01 -2.84
N ASP A 83 2.05 8.55 -3.98
CA ASP A 83 3.10 9.57 -4.07
C ASP A 83 2.66 10.87 -3.39
N GLU A 84 1.42 11.31 -3.62
CA GLU A 84 0.83 12.46 -2.93
C GLU A 84 0.82 12.28 -1.41
N GLN A 85 0.39 11.11 -0.91
CA GLN A 85 0.41 10.83 0.53
C GLN A 85 1.82 10.85 1.12
N ARG A 86 2.82 10.37 0.36
CA ARG A 86 4.23 10.41 0.78
C ARG A 86 4.72 11.86 0.85
N VAL A 87 4.47 12.66 -0.17
CA VAL A 87 4.83 14.09 -0.21
C VAL A 87 4.13 14.86 0.92
N MET A 88 2.84 14.59 1.18
CA MET A 88 2.12 15.19 2.31
C MET A 88 2.69 14.79 3.66
N ALA A 89 3.09 13.53 3.85
CA ALA A 89 3.72 13.06 5.10
C ALA A 89 5.14 13.61 5.30
N GLU A 90 5.84 13.95 4.22
CA GLU A 90 7.16 14.60 4.26
C GLU A 90 7.04 16.11 4.49
N SER A 91 6.10 16.77 3.79
CA SER A 91 5.82 18.20 3.97
C SER A 91 5.16 18.52 5.31
N GLY A 92 4.34 17.62 5.86
CA GLY A 92 3.79 17.74 7.22
C GLY A 92 4.86 17.72 8.33
N ARG A 93 6.11 17.35 8.02
CA ARG A 93 7.25 17.47 8.93
C ARG A 93 7.93 18.84 8.91
N LEU A 94 7.58 19.73 7.97
CA LEU A 94 8.18 21.08 7.87
C LEU A 94 7.62 22.10 8.88
N TYR A 95 6.52 21.79 9.59
CA TYR A 95 5.95 22.70 10.58
C TYR A 95 5.77 22.02 11.94
N SER A 96 6.65 22.34 12.88
CA SER A 96 6.42 22.19 14.32
C SER A 96 6.12 23.56 14.91
N ALA A 97 4.92 23.75 15.46
CA ALA A 97 4.59 24.92 16.27
C ALA A 97 4.49 24.49 17.74
N SER A 98 5.36 25.05 18.59
CA SER A 98 5.20 25.03 20.04
C SER A 98 4.78 26.43 20.47
N VAL A 99 3.68 26.53 21.23
CA VAL A 99 3.32 27.78 21.91
C VAL A 99 3.62 27.59 23.39
N ASP A 100 4.59 28.36 23.88
CA ASP A 100 4.91 28.47 25.30
C ASP A 100 4.11 29.66 25.87
N PHE A 101 3.21 29.36 26.79
CA PHE A 101 2.57 30.39 27.61
C PHE A 101 3.25 30.37 28.97
N GLY A 102 4.48 30.88 29.02
CA GLY A 102 5.18 31.08 30.28
C GLY A 102 4.44 32.12 31.13
N GLN A 103 3.77 31.65 32.19
CA GLN A 103 3.61 32.34 33.48
C GLN A 103 3.63 31.32 34.61
#